data_AF-A0A7J2HLD6-F1
#
_entry.id   AF-A0A7J2HLD6-F1
#
_cell.length_a   1.000
_cell.length_b   1.000
_cell.length_c   1.000
_cell.angle_alpha   90.00
_cell.angle_beta   90.00
_cell.angle_gamma   90.00
#
_symmetry.space_group_name_H-M   'P 1'
#
loop_
_entity.id
_entity.type
_entity.pdbx_description
1 polymer ?
#
loop_
_entity_poly.entity_id
_entity_poly.type
_entity_poly.pdbx_seq_one_letter_code
_entity_poly.pdbx_strand_id
1 'polypeptide(L)'
;MERRRSPLLDGTISDVKVLERHLKVLKAVMENEPIGIIKLSQKTGLPQHAVRYSLRILEQEGLIEPSKDGAITTDKIHETLGTIESTLDDLVTTLKTLKREIR
;
A
#
# COMPACT_ATOMS: atom_id res chain seq x y z
N MET A 1 -10.34 -23.81 -13.68
CA MET A 1 -9.69 -24.51 -12.56
C MET A 1 -9.02 -23.48 -11.68
N GLU A 2 -9.53 -23.28 -10.47
CA GLU A 2 -8.87 -22.44 -9.49
C GLU A 2 -7.58 -23.15 -9.03
N ARG A 3 -6.43 -22.52 -9.22
CA ARG A 3 -5.14 -23.12 -8.82
C ARG A 3 -5.17 -23.32 -7.30
N ARG A 4 -4.96 -24.56 -6.85
CA ARG A 4 -4.76 -24.85 -5.41
C ARG A 4 -3.61 -23.97 -4.91
N ARG A 5 -3.89 -23.14 -3.89
CA ARG A 5 -2.88 -22.29 -3.25
C ARG A 5 -2.10 -23.11 -2.22
N SER A 6 -0.81 -22.79 -2.07
CA SER A 6 0.03 -23.42 -1.05
C SER A 6 -0.20 -22.73 0.30
N PRO A 7 -0.59 -23.46 1.36
CA PRO A 7 -0.76 -22.87 2.70
C PRO A 7 0.51 -22.20 3.24
N LEU A 8 1.69 -22.64 2.76
CA LEU A 8 2.98 -22.06 3.13
C LEU A 8 3.08 -20.56 2.80
N LEU A 9 2.36 -20.09 1.77
CA LEU A 9 2.43 -18.71 1.28
C LEU A 9 1.26 -17.84 1.74
N ASP A 10 0.34 -18.36 2.56
CA ASP A 10 -0.88 -17.63 2.94
C ASP A 10 -0.56 -16.35 3.73
N GLY A 11 0.42 -16.39 4.62
CA GLY A 11 0.90 -15.22 5.36
C GLY A 11 1.43 -14.13 4.41
N THR A 12 2.37 -14.50 3.53
CA THR A 12 2.93 -13.58 2.53
C THR A 12 1.85 -12.98 1.62
N ILE A 13 0.87 -13.77 1.19
CA ILE A 13 -0.25 -13.27 0.38
C ILE A 13 -1.09 -12.27 1.18
N SER A 14 -1.32 -12.51 2.47
CA SER A 14 -2.03 -11.58 3.35
C SER A 14 -1.27 -10.26 3.47
N ASP A 15 0.04 -10.31 3.66
CA ASP A 15 0.90 -9.12 3.78
C ASP A 15 0.89 -8.30 2.48
N VAL A 16 0.96 -8.96 1.32
CA VAL A 16 0.86 -8.30 0.01
C VAL A 16 -0.50 -7.60 -0.17
N LYS A 17 -1.60 -8.18 0.31
CA LYS A 17 -2.93 -7.52 0.27
C LYS A 17 -2.99 -6.30 1.19
N VAL A 18 -2.32 -6.36 2.34
CA VAL A 18 -2.21 -5.22 3.26
C VAL A 18 -1.42 -4.09 2.59
N LEU A 19 -0.31 -4.41 1.93
CA LEU A 19 0.49 -3.46 1.15
C LEU A 19 -0.32 -2.85 -0.01
N GLU A 20 -1.02 -3.69 -0.79
CA GLU A 20 -1.90 -3.24 -1.88
C GLU A 20 -2.91 -2.19 -1.40
N ARG A 21 -3.54 -2.47 -0.24
CA ARG A 21 -4.47 -1.52 0.38
C ARG A 21 -3.79 -0.20 0.73
N HIS A 22 -2.59 -0.24 1.33
CA HIS A 22 -1.85 0.97 1.70
C HIS A 22 -1.51 1.81 0.48
N LEU A 23 -0.97 1.20 -0.58
CA LEU A 23 -0.65 1.88 -1.84
C LEU A 23 -1.90 2.44 -2.53
N LYS A 24 -3.03 1.72 -2.47
CA LYS A 24 -4.32 2.22 -2.99
C LYS A 24 -4.80 3.47 -2.26
N VAL A 25 -4.65 3.51 -0.93
CA VAL A 25 -4.99 4.69 -0.12
C VAL A 25 -4.02 5.84 -0.43
N LEU A 26 -2.72 5.58 -0.48
CA LEU A 26 -1.70 6.59 -0.81
C LEU A 26 -1.98 7.25 -2.16
N LYS A 27 -2.20 6.43 -3.20
CA LYS A 27 -2.55 6.92 -4.55
C LYS A 27 -3.80 7.81 -4.51
N ALA A 28 -4.83 7.42 -3.77
CA ALA A 28 -6.05 8.21 -3.66
C ALA A 28 -5.83 9.54 -2.92
N VAL A 29 -4.90 9.62 -1.96
CA VAL A 29 -4.47 10.87 -1.33
C VAL A 29 -3.76 11.75 -2.36
N MET A 30 -2.73 11.23 -3.03
CA MET A 30 -1.97 11.98 -4.06
C MET A 30 -2.87 12.60 -5.15
N GLU A 31 -3.91 11.88 -5.56
CA GLU A 31 -4.82 12.33 -6.62
C GLU A 31 -5.88 13.35 -6.15
N ASN A 32 -6.15 13.45 -4.85
CA ASN A 32 -7.33 14.15 -4.34
C ASN A 32 -7.09 14.98 -3.07
N GLU A 33 -5.84 15.18 -2.68
CA GLU A 33 -5.50 15.94 -1.48
C GLU A 33 -5.99 17.40 -1.54
N PRO A 34 -6.44 17.98 -0.40
CA PRO A 34 -6.65 17.32 0.88
C PRO A 34 -7.89 16.39 0.88
N ILE A 35 -7.77 15.19 1.45
CA ILE A 35 -8.87 14.21 1.47
C ILE A 35 -9.05 13.49 2.81
N GLY A 36 -10.29 13.51 3.32
CA GLY A 36 -10.67 12.84 4.56
C GLY A 36 -11.04 11.35 4.39
N ILE A 37 -11.06 10.63 5.52
CA ILE A 37 -11.32 9.18 5.61
C ILE A 37 -12.62 8.76 4.90
N ILE A 38 -13.70 9.55 5.03
CA ILE A 38 -15.01 9.21 4.45
C ILE A 38 -14.95 9.23 2.92
N LYS A 39 -14.38 10.29 2.33
CA LYS A 39 -14.22 10.42 0.87
C LYS A 39 -13.25 9.37 0.32
N LEU A 40 -12.17 9.08 1.04
CA LEU A 40 -11.24 7.99 0.69
C LEU A 40 -11.93 6.63 0.67
N SER A 41 -12.75 6.33 1.67
CA SER A 41 -13.53 5.09 1.73
C SER A 41 -14.47 4.94 0.53
N GLN A 42 -15.17 6.02 0.16
CA GLN A 42 -16.04 6.03 -1.01
C GLN A 42 -15.27 5.82 -2.32
N LYS A 43 -14.14 6.53 -2.51
CA LYS A 43 -13.33 6.43 -3.75
C LYS A 43 -12.63 5.08 -3.90
N THR A 44 -12.09 4.55 -2.81
CA THR A 44 -11.31 3.30 -2.83
C THR A 44 -12.17 2.05 -2.71
N GLY A 45 -13.42 2.19 -2.27
CA GLY A 45 -14.30 1.07 -1.90
C GLY A 45 -13.88 0.34 -0.63
N LEU A 46 -12.86 0.86 0.09
CA LEU A 46 -12.36 0.26 1.32
C LEU A 46 -13.19 0.71 2.51
N PRO A 47 -13.41 -0.12 3.54
CA PRO A 47 -14.12 0.30 4.73
C PRO A 47 -13.31 1.34 5.52
N GLN A 48 -14.01 2.27 6.19
CA GLN A 48 -13.38 3.43 6.86
C GLN A 48 -12.30 3.03 7.88
N HIS A 49 -12.48 1.95 8.64
CA HIS A 49 -11.47 1.49 9.60
C HIS A 49 -10.17 1.04 8.92
N ALA A 50 -10.27 0.43 7.73
CA ALA A 50 -9.11 -0.02 6.95
C ALA A 50 -8.40 1.15 6.25
N VAL A 51 -9.17 2.15 5.80
CA VAL A 51 -8.62 3.43 5.32
C VAL A 51 -7.87 4.13 6.45
N ARG A 52 -8.49 4.27 7.62
CA ARG A 52 -7.87 4.87 8.81
C ARG A 52 -6.56 4.17 9.19
N TYR A 53 -6.56 2.85 9.24
CA TYR A 53 -5.35 2.09 9.51
C TYR A 53 -4.25 2.37 8.47
N SER A 54 -4.62 2.44 7.18
CA SER A 54 -3.67 2.75 6.12
C SER A 54 -3.09 4.16 6.24
N LEU A 55 -3.93 5.17 6.49
CA LEU A 55 -3.46 6.53 6.71
C LEU A 55 -2.47 6.61 7.87
N ARG A 56 -2.74 5.91 8.99
CA ARG A 56 -1.81 5.86 10.12
C ARG A 56 -0.45 5.31 9.72
N ILE A 57 -0.40 4.22 8.95
CA ILE A 57 0.87 3.65 8.49
C ILE A 57 1.59 4.65 7.56
N LEU A 58 0.88 5.23 6.60
CA LEU A 58 1.47 6.18 5.65
C LEU A 58 2.00 7.45 6.36
N GLU A 59 1.31 7.92 7.40
CA GLU A 59 1.76 9.03 8.25
C GLU A 59 3.02 8.66 9.04
N GLN A 60 3.07 7.45 9.62
CA GLN A 60 4.25 6.95 10.35
C GLN A 60 5.49 6.85 9.46
N GLU A 61 5.31 6.47 8.20
CA GLU A 61 6.38 6.42 7.19
C GLU A 61 6.69 7.80 6.56
N GLY A 62 6.00 8.87 6.99
CA GLY A 62 6.23 10.24 6.52
C GLY A 62 5.79 10.50 5.08
N LEU A 63 4.93 9.65 4.52
CA LEU A 63 4.40 9.80 3.15
C LEU A 63 3.27 10.83 3.08
N ILE A 64 2.52 10.96 4.18
CA ILE A 64 1.41 11.90 4.32
C ILE A 64 1.46 12.59 5.69
N GLU A 65 0.72 13.67 5.83
CA GLU A 65 0.48 14.36 7.09
C GLU A 65 -0.99 14.80 7.24
N PRO A 66 -1.48 14.97 8.48
CA PRO A 66 -2.84 15.42 8.72
C PRO A 66 -2.98 16.94 8.50
N SER A 67 -4.06 17.35 7.83
CA SER A 67 -4.49 18.75 7.74
C SER A 67 -5.91 18.94 8.29
N LYS A 68 -6.38 20.19 8.38
CA LYS A 68 -7.76 20.52 8.80
C LYS A 68 -8.82 19.89 7.88
N ASP A 69 -8.51 19.74 6.59
CA ASP A 69 -9.45 19.31 5.56
C ASP A 69 -9.26 17.83 5.13
N GLY A 70 -8.21 17.16 5.62
CA GLY A 70 -7.90 15.77 5.28
C GLY A 70 -6.41 15.46 5.24
N ALA A 71 -6.06 14.25 4.83
CA ALA A 71 -4.66 13.89 4.59
C ALA A 71 -4.12 14.61 3.34
N ILE A 72 -2.87 15.05 3.42
CA ILE A 72 -2.07 15.61 2.32
C ILE A 72 -0.72 14.87 2.26
N THR A 73 -0.08 14.86 1.10
CA THR A 73 1.27 14.31 0.91
C THR A 73 2.32 15.24 1.49
N THR A 74 3.47 14.67 1.87
CA THR A 74 4.62 15.45 2.32
C THR A 74 5.52 15.83 1.15
N ASP A 75 6.40 16.82 1.35
CA ASP A 75 7.39 17.23 0.34
C ASP A 75 8.36 16.11 -0.07
N LYS A 76 8.50 15.07 0.77
CA LYS A 76 9.41 13.93 0.55
C LYS A 76 8.81 12.83 -0.30
N ILE A 77 7.53 12.94 -0.67
CA ILE A 77 6.79 11.86 -1.34
C ILE A 77 7.50 11.33 -2.60
N HIS A 78 8.12 12.20 -3.39
CA HIS A 78 8.80 11.81 -4.64
C HIS A 78 10.02 10.93 -4.38
N GLU A 79 10.84 11.27 -3.37
CA GLU A 79 11.99 10.46 -2.97
C GLU A 79 11.55 9.11 -2.42
N THR A 80 10.52 9.10 -1.58
CA THR A 80 10.03 7.87 -0.97
C THR A 80 9.36 6.94 -1.99
N LEU A 81 8.65 7.48 -2.99
CA LEU A 81 8.08 6.68 -4.07
C LEU A 81 9.15 5.97 -4.90
N GLY A 82 10.27 6.62 -5.20
CA GLY A 82 11.41 5.99 -5.87
C GLY A 82 11.98 4.81 -5.06
N THR A 83 12.10 4.98 -3.75
CA THR A 83 12.52 3.90 -2.84
C THR A 83 11.52 2.74 -2.82
N ILE A 84 10.21 3.04 -2.81
CA ILE A 84 9.16 2.00 -2.85
C ILE A 84 9.25 1.21 -4.16
N GLU A 85 9.38 1.88 -5.30
CA GLU A 85 9.48 1.24 -6.62
C GLU A 85 10.70 0.31 -6.69
N SER A 86 11.88 0.79 -6.31
CA SER A 86 13.09 -0.04 -6.28
C SER A 86 12.95 -1.25 -5.34
N THR A 87 12.33 -1.06 -4.18
CA THR A 87 12.12 -2.15 -3.20
C THR A 87 11.15 -3.21 -3.74
N LEU A 88 10.11 -2.79 -4.48
CA LEU A 88 9.19 -3.70 -5.13
C LEU A 88 9.88 -4.53 -6.22
N ASP A 89 10.78 -3.92 -6.99
CA ASP A 89 11.57 -4.63 -8.00
C ASP A 89 12.50 -5.69 -7.38
N ASP A 90 13.13 -5.36 -6.25
CA ASP A 90 13.94 -6.31 -5.48
C ASP A 90 13.11 -7.49 -4.96
N LEU A 91 11.90 -7.21 -4.46
CA LEU A 91 10.95 -8.25 -4.01
C LEU A 91 10.53 -9.15 -5.17
N VAL A 92 10.22 -8.58 -6.33
CA VAL A 92 9.89 -9.35 -7.55
C VAL A 92 11.06 -10.24 -7.96
N THR A 93 12.29 -9.73 -7.90
CA THR A 93 13.50 -10.49 -8.22
C THR A 93 13.68 -11.64 -7.24
N THR A 94 13.53 -11.39 -5.95
CA THR A 94 13.61 -12.40 -4.89
C THR A 94 12.59 -13.52 -5.10
N LEU A 95 11.32 -13.19 -5.33
CA LEU A 95 10.26 -14.16 -5.58
C LEU A 95 10.51 -14.99 -6.85
N LYS A 96 11.08 -14.37 -7.90
CA LYS A 96 11.49 -15.08 -9.13
C LYS A 96 12.61 -16.09 -8.83
N THR A 97 13.59 -15.74 -8.01
CA THR A 97 14.69 -16.62 -7.60
C THR A 97 14.17 -17.81 -6.78
N LEU A 98 13.37 -17.58 -5.75
CA LEU A 98 12.76 -18.65 -4.94
C LEU A 98 11.94 -19.63 -5.79
N LYS A 99 11.22 -19.12 -6.79
CA LYS A 99 10.48 -19.97 -7.74
C LYS A 99 11.40 -20.85 -8.61
N ARG A 100 12.62 -20.39 -8.93
CA ARG A 100 13.60 -21.19 -9.69
C ARG A 100 14.23 -22.27 -8.82
N GLU A 101 14.42 -22.05 -7.53
CA GLU A 101 15.01 -23.03 -6.61
C GLU A 101 14.14 -24.29 -6.41
N ILE A 102 12.82 -24.17 -6.61
CA ILE A 102 11.86 -25.27 -6.47
C ILE A 102 11.63 -26.00 -7.83
N ARG A 103 12.24 -25.53 -8.91
CA ARG A 103 12.12 -26.10 -10.26
C ARG A 103 13.32 -26.94 -10.62
#